data_AF-A0A6C0IV35-F1
#
_entry.id   AF-A0A6C0IV35-F1
#
_cell.length_a   1.000
_cell.length_b   1.000
_cell.length_c   1.000
_cell.angle_alpha   90.00
_cell.angle_beta   90.00
_cell.angle_gamma   90.00
#
_symmetry.space_group_name_H-M   'P 1'
#
loop_
_entity.id
_entity.type
_entity.pdbx_description
1 polymer ?
#
loop_
_entity_poly.entity_id
_entity_poly.type
_entity_poly.pdbx_seq_one_letter_code
_entity_poly.pdbx_strand_id
1 'polypeptide(L)'
;MTTNLCAEQTKRLDKIMYEKLFLIAVEYDGNSTCEVKVTGSTGNLYTVTIDVSKTTTQAFDVFSCNCPDSLKRAKDAKVLCKHSCFVLLRVMRLPVEFFQNVDCAIVKRHIVEFRERIPPPEIVNQQYQLRYLEMSSPEKENRKRKFDVDEKTKIGDDCGICLEPTSDDAACLGCPQCRNCLHKECVDIWLRAQHYGKKACPLCRYSWDDYGKPLSERGFVNLS
;
A
#
# COMPACT_ATOMS: atom_id res chain seq x y z
N MET A 1 -19.63 17.32 -23.39
CA MET A 1 -19.19 18.68 -23.02
C MET A 1 -17.68 18.63 -22.91
N THR A 2 -16.96 19.36 -23.77
CA THR A 2 -15.50 19.31 -23.89
C THR A 2 -14.85 20.06 -22.74
N THR A 3 -14.57 19.37 -21.64
CA THR A 3 -13.68 19.86 -20.58
C THR A 3 -12.29 20.03 -21.19
N ASN A 4 -11.73 21.26 -21.17
CA ASN A 4 -10.37 21.58 -21.64
C ASN A 4 -9.29 20.98 -20.72
N LEU A 5 -9.25 19.65 -20.61
CA LEU A 5 -8.20 18.95 -19.88
C LEU A 5 -6.94 18.87 -20.74
N CYS A 6 -5.79 18.98 -20.10
CA CYS A 6 -4.52 18.81 -20.80
C CYS A 6 -4.40 17.38 -21.35
N ALA A 7 -3.67 17.21 -22.44
CA ALA A 7 -3.52 15.90 -23.10
C ALA A 7 -3.02 14.81 -22.15
N GLU A 8 -2.19 15.16 -21.17
CA GLU A 8 -1.68 14.24 -20.16
C GLU A 8 -2.76 13.74 -19.18
N GLN A 9 -3.74 14.57 -18.83
CA GLN A 9 -4.87 14.18 -18.00
C GLN A 9 -5.86 13.32 -18.80
N THR A 10 -6.11 13.67 -20.07
CA THR A 10 -7.02 12.92 -20.96
C THR A 10 -6.54 11.47 -21.17
N LYS A 11 -5.24 11.26 -21.42
CA LYS A 11 -4.65 9.91 -21.55
C LYS A 11 -4.91 9.01 -20.33
N ARG A 12 -4.98 9.60 -19.13
CA ARG A 12 -5.21 8.86 -17.87
C ARG A 12 -6.69 8.60 -17.63
N LEU A 13 -7.54 9.50 -18.11
CA LEU A 13 -9.00 9.32 -18.13
C LEU A 13 -9.41 8.21 -19.10
N ASP A 14 -8.83 8.18 -20.30
CA ASP A 14 -9.14 7.15 -21.30
C ASP A 14 -8.90 5.74 -20.74
N LYS A 15 -7.88 5.58 -19.90
CA LYS A 15 -7.58 4.30 -19.25
C LYS A 15 -8.69 3.83 -18.31
N ILE A 16 -9.47 4.72 -17.71
CA ILE A 16 -10.60 4.32 -16.84
C ILE A 16 -11.70 3.63 -17.64
N MET A 17 -11.82 3.92 -18.93
CA MET A 17 -12.86 3.34 -19.78
C MET A 17 -12.57 1.88 -20.13
N TYR A 18 -11.29 1.50 -20.23
CA TYR A 18 -10.89 0.17 -20.72
C TYR A 18 -10.22 -0.70 -19.65
N GLU A 19 -9.52 -0.10 -18.68
CA GLU A 19 -8.85 -0.85 -17.62
C GLU A 19 -9.81 -1.11 -16.46
N LYS A 20 -9.82 -2.35 -15.97
CA LYS A 20 -10.59 -2.72 -14.78
C LYS A 20 -9.83 -2.31 -13.52
N LEU A 21 -10.42 -1.39 -12.77
CA LEU A 21 -9.97 -0.98 -11.44
C LEU A 21 -11.05 -1.33 -10.42
N PHE A 22 -10.61 -1.77 -9.24
CA PHE A 22 -11.46 -2.24 -8.17
C PHE A 22 -11.20 -1.42 -6.92
N LEU A 23 -12.27 -0.98 -6.26
CA LEU A 23 -12.22 -0.46 -4.90
C LEU A 23 -12.02 -1.65 -3.95
N ILE A 24 -11.12 -1.57 -2.97
CA ILE A 24 -10.86 -2.62 -1.99
C ILE A 24 -11.41 -2.26 -0.62
N ALA A 25 -11.05 -1.07 -0.14
CA ALA A 25 -11.45 -0.58 1.16
C ALA A 25 -11.47 0.95 1.17
N VAL A 26 -12.23 1.51 2.10
CA VAL A 26 -12.25 2.93 2.40
C VAL A 26 -12.05 3.08 3.90
N GLU A 27 -11.06 3.87 4.29
CA GLU A 27 -10.74 4.17 5.68
C GLU A 27 -10.92 5.68 5.87
N TYR A 28 -11.78 6.06 6.83
CA TYR A 28 -12.10 7.46 7.10
C TYR A 28 -11.34 7.92 8.33
N ASP A 29 -10.64 9.05 8.23
CA ASP A 29 -10.02 9.73 9.36
C ASP A 29 -10.76 11.04 9.62
N GLY A 30 -11.81 10.94 10.44
CA GLY A 30 -12.75 12.04 10.65
C GLY A 30 -13.55 12.41 9.39
N ASN A 31 -13.82 13.71 9.20
CA ASN A 31 -14.68 14.24 8.14
C ASN A 31 -13.91 15.02 7.06
N SER A 32 -12.57 15.09 7.15
CA SER A 32 -11.74 15.92 6.27
C SER A 32 -10.68 15.13 5.52
N THR A 33 -10.40 13.89 5.94
CA THR A 33 -9.43 13.01 5.30
C THR A 33 -10.02 11.62 5.10
N CYS A 34 -9.72 11.02 3.95
CA CYS A 34 -10.22 9.70 3.57
C CYS A 34 -9.18 8.97 2.73
N GLU A 35 -8.90 7.71 3.07
CA GLU A 35 -8.03 6.83 2.30
C GLU A 35 -8.85 5.79 1.54
N VAL A 36 -8.64 5.73 0.23
CA VAL A 36 -9.33 4.82 -0.68
C VAL A 36 -8.32 3.85 -1.25
N LYS A 37 -8.45 2.57 -0.88
CA LYS A 37 -7.57 1.49 -1.34
C LYS A 37 -8.11 0.90 -2.62
N VAL A 38 -7.30 0.88 -3.67
CA VAL A 38 -7.70 0.44 -5.01
C VAL A 38 -6.68 -0.53 -5.61
N THR A 39 -7.14 -1.41 -6.48
CA THR A 39 -6.29 -2.35 -7.21
C THR A 39 -6.71 -2.46 -8.68
N GLY A 40 -5.82 -3.00 -9.51
CA GLY A 40 -6.09 -3.29 -10.93
C GLY A 40 -5.96 -4.76 -11.27
N SER A 41 -5.79 -5.06 -12.56
CA SER A 41 -5.61 -6.43 -13.07
C SER A 41 -4.36 -7.14 -12.55
N THR A 42 -3.32 -6.38 -12.17
CA THR A 42 -2.07 -6.94 -11.64
C THR A 42 -2.10 -7.19 -10.12
N GLY A 43 -3.25 -6.95 -9.46
CA GLY A 43 -3.44 -7.14 -8.02
C GLY A 43 -2.68 -6.16 -7.12
N ASN A 44 -1.85 -5.27 -7.65
CA ASN A 44 -1.13 -4.27 -6.85
C ASN A 44 -2.10 -3.29 -6.18
N LEU A 45 -2.05 -3.24 -4.85
CA LEU A 45 -2.80 -2.36 -3.99
C LEU A 45 -2.12 -0.99 -3.94
N TYR A 46 -2.89 0.04 -4.28
CA TYR A 46 -2.52 1.44 -4.17
C TYR A 46 -3.50 2.17 -3.27
N THR A 47 -3.00 3.17 -2.55
CA THR A 47 -3.82 4.03 -1.70
C THR A 47 -3.95 5.39 -2.37
N VAL A 48 -5.19 5.88 -2.46
CA VAL A 48 -5.52 7.25 -2.84
C VAL A 48 -5.98 7.98 -1.59
N THR A 49 -5.23 8.99 -1.16
CA THR A 49 -5.56 9.84 -0.03
C THR A 49 -6.27 11.09 -0.53
N ILE A 50 -7.44 11.36 0.03
CA ILE A 50 -8.24 12.55 -0.19
C ILE A 50 -8.09 13.43 1.05
N ASP A 51 -7.53 14.63 0.88
CA ASP A 51 -7.31 15.58 1.96
C ASP A 51 -7.98 16.92 1.62
N VAL A 52 -9.08 17.23 2.32
CA VAL A 52 -9.79 18.51 2.21
C VAL A 52 -9.55 19.40 3.43
N SER A 53 -8.55 19.11 4.26
CA SER A 53 -8.15 19.98 5.37
C SER A 53 -7.53 21.29 4.88
N LYS A 54 -6.94 21.26 3.67
CA LYS A 54 -6.33 22.41 3.01
C LYS A 54 -7.33 23.08 2.08
N THR A 55 -7.43 24.40 2.15
CA THR A 55 -8.18 25.19 1.18
C THR A 55 -7.33 25.35 -0.09
N THR A 56 -7.65 24.59 -1.13
CA THR A 56 -7.00 24.64 -2.45
C THR A 56 -8.04 24.48 -3.54
N THR A 57 -7.75 25.02 -4.72
CA THR A 57 -8.57 24.83 -5.94
C THR A 57 -8.00 23.76 -6.84
N GLN A 58 -6.83 23.21 -6.51
CA GLN A 58 -6.11 22.28 -7.37
C GLN A 58 -6.40 20.83 -7.00
N ALA A 59 -6.85 20.04 -7.97
CA ALA A 59 -7.21 18.64 -7.75
C ALA A 59 -6.05 17.76 -7.26
N PHE A 60 -4.84 18.04 -7.74
CA PHE A 60 -3.64 17.28 -7.37
C PHE A 60 -3.18 17.52 -5.92
N ASP A 61 -3.64 18.61 -5.28
CA ASP A 61 -3.37 18.85 -3.86
C ASP A 61 -4.37 18.13 -2.96
N VAL A 62 -5.60 17.90 -3.46
CA VAL A 62 -6.67 17.21 -2.73
C VAL A 62 -6.56 15.69 -2.87
N PHE A 63 -6.21 15.19 -4.06
CA PHE A 63 -6.12 13.76 -4.34
C PHE A 63 -4.67 13.34 -4.60
N SER A 64 -4.10 12.57 -3.67
CA SER A 64 -2.75 12.02 -3.80
C SER A 64 -2.78 10.49 -3.86
N CYS A 65 -1.88 9.87 -4.62
CA CYS A 65 -1.81 8.41 -4.72
C CYS A 65 -0.36 7.93 -4.57
N ASN A 66 -0.17 6.76 -3.95
CA ASN A 66 1.16 6.15 -3.79
C ASN A 66 1.64 5.35 -5.03
N CYS A 67 0.90 5.37 -6.14
CA CYS A 67 1.30 4.62 -7.33
C CYS A 67 2.52 5.26 -8.05
N PRO A 68 3.32 4.47 -8.78
CA PRO A 68 4.53 4.98 -9.45
C PRO A 68 4.26 6.13 -10.42
N ASP A 69 3.09 6.15 -11.05
CA ASP A 69 2.69 7.23 -11.95
C ASP A 69 2.44 8.53 -11.19
N SER A 70 1.74 8.45 -10.06
CA SER A 70 1.44 9.61 -9.20
C SER A 70 2.69 10.18 -8.54
N LEU A 71 3.67 9.34 -8.21
CA LEU A 71 4.89 9.78 -7.53
C LEU A 71 5.90 10.45 -8.47
N LYS A 72 5.80 10.21 -9.78
CA LYS A 72 6.73 10.73 -10.79
C LYS A 72 5.99 11.50 -11.88
N ARG A 73 5.56 10.80 -12.93
CA ARG A 73 5.06 11.41 -14.18
C ARG A 73 3.86 12.34 -13.97
N ALA A 74 2.88 11.93 -13.17
CA ALA A 74 1.67 12.72 -12.96
C ALA A 74 1.95 13.93 -12.06
N LYS A 75 2.85 13.79 -11.08
CA LYS A 75 3.31 14.89 -10.23
C LYS A 75 4.03 15.97 -11.03
N ASP A 76 4.95 15.55 -11.91
CA ASP A 76 5.71 16.48 -12.75
C ASP A 76 4.80 17.26 -13.71
N ALA A 77 3.78 16.59 -14.25
CA ALA A 77 2.77 17.19 -15.12
C ALA A 77 1.62 17.89 -14.38
N LYS A 78 1.61 17.89 -13.04
CA LYS A 78 0.53 18.42 -12.17
C LYS A 78 -0.87 17.89 -12.53
N VAL A 79 -0.96 16.59 -12.79
CA VAL A 79 -2.20 15.88 -13.15
C VAL A 79 -2.46 14.72 -12.19
N LEU A 80 -3.69 14.23 -12.19
CA LEU A 80 -4.09 13.06 -11.41
C LEU A 80 -3.74 11.77 -12.14
N CYS A 81 -3.19 10.79 -11.41
CA CYS A 81 -2.98 9.44 -11.91
C CYS A 81 -4.32 8.74 -12.19
N LYS A 82 -4.30 7.64 -12.95
CA LYS A 82 -5.53 6.87 -13.27
C LYS A 82 -6.29 6.40 -12.02
N HIS A 83 -5.60 6.09 -10.92
CA HIS A 83 -6.22 5.64 -9.67
C HIS A 83 -6.98 6.78 -8.99
N SER A 84 -6.37 7.96 -8.88
CA SER A 84 -7.06 9.17 -8.38
C SER A 84 -8.23 9.55 -9.26
N CYS A 85 -8.08 9.43 -10.58
CA CYS A 85 -9.16 9.67 -11.53
C CYS A 85 -10.33 8.67 -11.36
N PHE A 86 -10.04 7.39 -11.12
CA PHE A 86 -11.03 6.36 -10.82
C PHE A 86 -11.79 6.69 -9.53
N VAL A 87 -11.07 7.12 -8.49
CA VAL A 87 -11.70 7.52 -7.22
C VAL A 87 -12.61 8.74 -7.42
N LEU A 88 -12.14 9.79 -8.07
CA LEU A 88 -12.93 11.00 -8.33
C LEU A 88 -14.21 10.69 -9.12
N LEU A 89 -14.10 9.96 -10.24
CA LEU A 89 -15.20 9.79 -11.19
C LEU A 89 -16.13 8.61 -10.89
N ARG A 90 -15.58 7.45 -10.50
CA ARG A 90 -16.37 6.22 -10.34
C ARG A 90 -16.79 6.00 -8.90
N VAL A 91 -15.90 6.31 -7.97
CA VAL A 91 -16.12 6.08 -6.53
C VAL A 91 -16.90 7.24 -5.92
N MET A 92 -16.40 8.47 -6.03
CA MET A 92 -17.07 9.67 -5.49
C MET A 92 -18.14 10.24 -6.42
N ARG A 93 -18.13 9.85 -7.71
CA ARG A 93 -19.06 10.35 -8.74
C ARG A 93 -19.06 11.87 -8.87
N LEU A 94 -17.89 12.47 -8.66
CA LEU A 94 -17.68 13.89 -8.89
C LEU A 94 -17.58 14.15 -10.40
N PRO A 95 -17.98 15.34 -10.86
CA PRO A 95 -17.99 15.65 -12.28
C PRO A 95 -16.58 16.06 -12.75
N VAL A 96 -16.33 15.97 -14.06
CA VAL A 96 -14.98 16.08 -14.66
C VAL A 96 -14.38 17.49 -14.50
N GLU A 97 -15.20 18.48 -14.21
CA GLU A 97 -14.77 19.87 -13.97
C GLU A 97 -13.88 19.97 -12.72
N PHE A 98 -14.00 19.02 -11.77
CA PHE A 98 -13.17 18.96 -10.58
C PHE A 98 -11.69 18.69 -10.88
N PHE A 99 -11.33 18.23 -12.08
CA PHE A 99 -9.91 18.14 -12.45
C PHE A 99 -9.25 19.51 -12.60
N GLN A 100 -10.03 20.56 -12.92
CA GLN A 100 -9.52 21.92 -13.15
C GLN A 100 -9.72 22.82 -11.94
N ASN A 101 -10.86 22.69 -11.27
CA ASN A 101 -11.20 23.52 -10.11
C ASN A 101 -11.96 22.69 -9.09
N VAL A 102 -11.29 22.36 -7.98
CA VAL A 102 -11.90 21.65 -6.86
C VAL A 102 -12.48 22.64 -5.86
N ASP A 103 -13.72 22.38 -5.47
CA ASP A 103 -14.31 22.96 -4.27
C ASP A 103 -14.19 21.94 -3.12
N CYS A 104 -13.30 22.22 -2.16
CA CYS A 104 -13.08 21.37 -0.99
C CYS A 104 -14.36 21.17 -0.15
N ALA A 105 -15.28 22.15 -0.12
CA ALA A 105 -16.54 22.00 0.61
C ALA A 105 -17.47 20.99 -0.06
N ILE A 106 -17.51 20.98 -1.40
CA ILE A 106 -18.24 19.96 -2.17
C ILE A 106 -17.61 18.58 -1.94
N VAL A 107 -16.29 18.45 -2.09
CA VAL A 107 -15.60 17.18 -1.85
C VAL A 107 -15.85 16.68 -0.42
N LYS A 108 -15.81 17.56 0.58
CA LYS A 108 -16.12 17.24 1.97
C LYS A 108 -17.54 16.69 2.15
N ARG A 109 -18.53 17.33 1.53
CA ARG A 109 -19.91 16.83 1.53
C ARG A 109 -20.00 15.45 0.88
N HIS A 110 -19.34 15.26 -0.26
CA HIS A 110 -19.27 13.95 -0.91
C HIS A 110 -18.57 12.89 -0.06
N ILE A 111 -17.54 13.21 0.73
CA ILE A 111 -16.92 12.26 1.67
C ILE A 111 -17.95 11.78 2.71
N VAL A 112 -18.74 12.70 3.27
CA VAL A 112 -19.80 12.36 4.24
C VAL A 112 -20.91 11.54 3.58
N GLU A 113 -21.41 11.95 2.42
CA GLU A 113 -22.43 11.20 1.66
C GLU A 113 -21.91 9.80 1.26
N PHE A 114 -20.64 9.72 0.87
CA PHE A 114 -19.99 8.49 0.48
C PHE A 114 -19.89 7.51 1.65
N ARG A 115 -19.64 8.00 2.88
CA ARG A 115 -19.64 7.21 4.11
C ARG A 115 -21.00 6.57 4.38
N GLU A 116 -22.09 7.27 4.11
CA GLU A 116 -23.46 6.76 4.28
C GLU A 116 -23.90 5.82 3.14
N ARG A 117 -23.35 6.03 1.93
CA ARG A 117 -23.78 5.32 0.72
C ARG A 117 -23.10 3.96 0.52
N ILE A 118 -21.92 3.72 1.09
CA ILE A 118 -21.24 2.43 0.97
C ILE A 118 -21.68 1.51 2.12
N PRO A 119 -22.59 0.54 1.88
CA PRO A 119 -22.68 -0.63 2.76
C PRO A 119 -21.34 -1.42 2.69
N PRO A 120 -21.03 -2.28 3.68
CA PRO A 120 -19.81 -3.10 3.66
C PRO A 120 -19.61 -3.77 2.30
N PRO A 121 -18.35 -3.99 1.87
CA PRO A 121 -17.96 -3.82 0.48
C PRO A 121 -18.50 -4.97 -0.38
N GLU A 122 -19.62 -4.74 -1.06
CA GLU A 122 -20.17 -5.65 -2.08
C GLU A 122 -19.82 -5.21 -3.51
N ILE A 123 -18.99 -4.17 -3.69
CA ILE A 123 -18.58 -3.62 -4.99
C ILE A 123 -17.18 -4.09 -5.41
N VAL A 124 -16.65 -5.15 -4.79
CA VAL A 124 -15.24 -5.55 -4.92
C VAL A 124 -15.12 -6.93 -5.57
N ASN A 125 -14.03 -7.15 -6.32
CA ASN A 125 -13.58 -8.51 -6.64
C ASN A 125 -13.38 -9.27 -5.31
N GLN A 126 -14.33 -10.16 -4.99
CA GLN A 126 -14.40 -10.86 -3.70
C GLN A 126 -13.09 -11.55 -3.35
N GLN A 127 -12.35 -12.08 -4.33
CA GLN A 127 -11.05 -12.71 -4.11
C GLN A 127 -10.01 -11.72 -3.57
N TYR A 128 -9.95 -10.52 -4.14
CA TYR A 128 -9.00 -9.48 -3.70
C TYR A 128 -9.40 -8.89 -2.35
N GLN A 129 -10.69 -8.78 -2.07
CA GLN A 129 -11.18 -8.33 -0.78
C GLN A 129 -10.87 -9.35 0.32
N LEU A 130 -11.10 -10.64 0.07
CA LEU A 130 -10.75 -11.71 1.01
C LEU A 130 -9.25 -11.71 1.29
N ARG A 131 -8.41 -11.64 0.25
CA ARG A 131 -6.95 -11.53 0.40
C ARG A 131 -6.54 -10.27 1.16
N TYR A 132 -7.20 -9.14 0.90
CA TYR A 132 -6.95 -7.91 1.66
C TYR A 132 -7.32 -8.08 3.14
N LEU A 133 -8.51 -8.63 3.45
CA LEU A 133 -8.98 -8.88 4.81
C LEU A 133 -8.10 -9.87 5.57
N GLU A 134 -7.70 -10.94 4.89
CA GLU A 134 -6.67 -11.86 5.37
C GLU A 134 -5.42 -11.06 5.77
N MET A 135 -4.87 -10.27 4.84
CA MET A 135 -3.67 -9.48 5.11
C MET A 135 -3.83 -8.38 6.16
N SER A 136 -5.03 -7.80 6.32
CA SER A 136 -5.30 -6.66 7.20
C SER A 136 -5.79 -7.06 8.60
N SER A 137 -6.08 -8.34 8.86
CA SER A 137 -6.59 -8.80 10.15
C SER A 137 -5.66 -8.41 11.31
N PRO A 138 -6.18 -7.85 12.41
CA PRO A 138 -5.41 -7.50 13.61
C PRO A 138 -4.90 -8.71 14.39
N GLU A 139 -5.19 -9.95 13.97
CA GLU A 139 -4.51 -11.19 14.39
C GLU A 139 -3.05 -11.23 13.89
N LYS A 140 -2.30 -10.15 14.15
CA LYS A 140 -0.88 -9.95 13.83
C LYS A 140 0.06 -10.90 14.57
N GLU A 141 -0.48 -11.72 15.48
CA GLU A 141 0.29 -12.60 16.34
C GLU A 141 0.48 -14.01 15.75
N ASN A 142 -0.35 -14.43 14.78
CA ASN A 142 -0.32 -15.81 14.27
C ASN A 142 0.00 -15.96 12.76
N ARG A 143 0.40 -14.88 12.08
CA ARG A 143 0.91 -14.99 10.70
C ARG A 143 2.43 -15.14 10.70
N LYS A 144 2.91 -16.26 10.15
CA LYS A 144 4.31 -16.44 9.76
C LYS A 144 4.76 -15.28 8.87
N ARG A 145 5.52 -14.34 9.44
CA ARG A 145 6.18 -13.25 8.71
C ARG A 145 7.25 -13.87 7.81
N LYS A 146 7.70 -13.10 6.82
CA LYS A 146 8.74 -13.51 5.86
C LYS A 146 9.98 -14.14 6.52
N PHE A 147 10.31 -13.72 7.74
CA PHE A 147 11.49 -14.18 8.49
C PHE A 147 11.12 -15.03 9.70
N ASP A 148 9.85 -15.38 9.88
CA ASP A 148 9.47 -16.29 10.96
C ASP A 148 9.97 -17.69 10.64
N VAL A 149 10.23 -18.46 11.69
CA VAL A 149 10.63 -19.85 11.59
C VAL A 149 9.49 -20.67 10.98
N ASP A 150 9.81 -21.45 9.95
CA ASP A 150 8.89 -22.36 9.27
C ASP A 150 9.46 -23.80 9.23
N GLU A 151 8.67 -24.77 8.76
CA GLU A 151 9.08 -26.19 8.67
C GLU A 151 10.34 -26.42 7.81
N LYS A 152 10.71 -25.45 6.97
CA LYS A 152 11.89 -25.51 6.10
C LYS A 152 13.11 -24.88 6.75
N THR A 153 12.94 -24.22 7.90
CA THR A 153 14.02 -23.58 8.65
C THR A 153 14.79 -24.66 9.42
N LYS A 154 16.12 -24.57 9.39
CA LYS A 154 17.02 -25.48 10.10
C LYS A 154 17.09 -25.08 11.57
N ILE A 155 16.13 -25.59 12.35
CA ILE A 155 16.00 -25.36 13.79
C ILE A 155 16.86 -26.38 14.53
N GLY A 156 17.49 -25.97 15.63
CA GLY A 156 18.37 -26.83 16.42
C GLY A 156 19.84 -26.82 15.99
N ASP A 157 20.17 -26.10 14.91
CA ASP A 157 21.55 -25.70 14.61
C ASP A 157 21.93 -24.50 15.50
N ASP A 158 23.24 -24.32 15.73
CA ASP A 158 23.75 -23.16 16.45
C ASP A 158 23.56 -21.86 15.63
N CYS A 159 23.15 -20.80 16.32
CA CYS A 159 23.02 -19.47 15.74
C CYS A 159 24.37 -19.02 15.18
N GLY A 160 24.45 -18.78 13.87
CA GLY A 160 25.68 -18.36 13.19
C GLY A 160 26.24 -16.98 13.57
N ILE A 161 25.73 -16.35 14.63
CA ILE A 161 26.24 -15.09 15.22
C ILE A 161 26.79 -15.34 16.63
N CYS A 162 25.99 -15.91 17.54
CA CYS A 162 26.38 -16.13 18.94
C CYS A 162 26.89 -17.54 19.24
N LEU A 163 26.74 -18.48 18.31
CA LEU A 163 27.14 -19.89 18.44
C LEU A 163 26.38 -20.65 19.54
N GLU A 164 25.18 -20.17 19.92
CA GLU A 164 24.29 -20.85 20.85
C GLU A 164 23.13 -21.53 20.10
N PRO A 165 22.58 -22.64 20.63
CA PRO A 165 21.50 -23.39 19.98
C PRO A 165 20.26 -22.52 19.71
N THR A 166 19.63 -22.75 18.56
CA THR A 166 18.37 -22.07 18.19
C THR A 166 17.15 -22.93 18.48
N SER A 167 16.02 -22.28 18.79
CA SER A 167 14.72 -22.89 19.04
C SER A 167 13.68 -22.50 17.98
N ASP A 168 12.51 -23.12 18.03
CA ASP A 168 11.34 -22.83 17.18
C ASP A 168 10.43 -21.71 17.75
N ASP A 169 10.91 -20.98 18.76
CA ASP A 169 10.14 -19.94 19.43
C ASP A 169 10.18 -18.58 18.71
N ALA A 170 9.39 -17.63 19.23
CA ALA A 170 9.30 -16.27 18.71
C ALA A 170 10.59 -15.43 18.89
N ALA A 171 11.62 -15.97 19.56
CA ALA A 171 12.92 -15.31 19.71
C ALA A 171 13.86 -15.65 18.54
N CYS A 172 13.46 -16.54 17.63
CA CYS A 172 14.24 -16.95 16.47
C CYS A 172 13.65 -16.46 15.14
N LEU A 173 14.53 -16.30 14.14
CA LEU A 173 14.21 -15.90 12.77
C LEU A 173 14.83 -16.86 11.76
N GLY A 174 14.08 -17.20 10.72
CA GLY A 174 14.53 -18.00 9.59
C GLY A 174 14.94 -17.14 8.40
N CYS A 175 16.13 -17.38 7.83
CA CYS A 175 16.47 -16.74 6.56
C CYS A 175 15.66 -17.36 5.39
N PRO A 176 14.95 -16.57 4.56
CA PRO A 176 14.15 -17.11 3.46
C PRO A 176 14.95 -17.87 2.40
N GLN A 177 16.25 -17.55 2.28
CA GLN A 177 17.15 -18.09 1.27
C GLN A 177 17.94 -19.28 1.78
N CYS A 178 18.81 -19.09 2.79
CA CYS A 178 19.67 -20.17 3.28
C CYS A 178 19.02 -21.05 4.35
N ARG A 179 17.83 -20.67 4.83
CA ARG A 179 17.03 -21.42 5.80
C ARG A 179 17.69 -21.66 7.16
N ASN A 180 18.83 -21.05 7.44
CA ASN A 180 19.44 -21.09 8.76
C ASN A 180 18.60 -20.26 9.76
N CYS A 181 18.48 -20.79 10.97
CA CYS A 181 17.86 -20.12 12.10
C CYS A 181 18.88 -19.18 12.79
N LEU A 182 18.42 -18.01 13.22
CA LEU A 182 19.23 -17.01 13.93
C LEU A 182 18.37 -16.36 15.01
N HIS A 183 18.94 -16.12 16.19
CA HIS A 183 18.25 -15.32 17.22
C HIS A 183 17.92 -13.92 16.69
N LYS A 184 16.70 -13.48 16.95
CA LYS A 184 16.20 -12.16 16.58
C LYS A 184 17.11 -11.05 17.09
N GLU A 185 17.54 -11.14 18.35
CA GLU A 185 18.45 -10.15 18.96
C GLU A 185 19.80 -10.08 18.24
N CYS A 186 20.36 -11.24 17.88
CA CYS A 186 21.62 -11.31 17.14
C CYS A 186 21.48 -10.67 15.75
N VAL A 187 20.38 -10.96 15.04
CA VAL A 187 20.08 -10.34 13.74
C VAL A 187 19.90 -8.83 13.87
N ASP A 188 19.18 -8.36 14.89
CA ASP A 188 18.95 -6.93 15.14
C ASP A 188 20.25 -6.18 15.41
N ILE A 189 21.19 -6.77 16.15
CA ILE A 189 22.54 -6.24 16.36
C ILE A 189 23.31 -6.22 15.05
N TRP A 190 23.34 -7.35 14.33
CA TRP A 190 24.06 -7.49 13.07
C TRP A 190 23.61 -6.46 12.03
N LEU A 191 22.30 -6.29 11.83
CA LEU A 191 21.75 -5.37 10.85
C LEU A 191 21.98 -3.90 11.22
N ARG A 192 22.05 -3.56 12.52
CA ARG A 192 22.40 -2.19 12.97
C ARG A 192 23.87 -1.85 12.70
N ALA A 193 24.77 -2.82 12.76
CA ALA A 193 26.20 -2.62 12.51
C ALA A 193 26.54 -2.45 11.01
N GLN A 194 25.59 -2.70 10.09
CA GLN A 194 25.82 -2.53 8.65
C GLN A 194 25.72 -1.05 8.25
N HIS A 195 26.84 -0.32 8.35
CA HIS A 195 26.91 1.13 8.12
C HIS A 195 26.71 1.61 6.67
N TYR A 196 26.73 0.72 5.67
CA TYR A 196 26.73 1.09 4.23
C TYR A 196 25.50 0.62 3.42
N GLY A 197 24.35 0.48 4.07
CA GLY A 197 23.07 0.63 3.37
C GLY A 197 22.48 -0.60 2.69
N LYS A 198 22.93 -1.82 3.01
CA LYS A 198 22.22 -3.04 2.63
C LYS A 198 22.09 -3.97 3.82
N LYS A 199 20.86 -4.15 4.31
CA LYS A 199 20.56 -5.15 5.34
C LYS A 199 20.72 -6.52 4.69
N ALA A 200 21.60 -7.35 5.21
CA ALA A 200 21.89 -8.64 4.59
C ALA A 200 22.10 -9.75 5.62
N CYS A 201 21.68 -10.97 5.26
CA CYS A 201 21.92 -12.16 6.07
C CYS A 201 23.42 -12.35 6.33
N PRO A 202 23.86 -12.61 7.58
CA PRO A 202 25.28 -12.86 7.90
C PRO A 202 25.83 -14.09 7.18
N LEU A 203 25.00 -15.09 6.90
CA LEU A 203 25.43 -16.39 6.36
C LEU A 203 25.41 -16.45 4.84
N CYS A 204 24.39 -15.86 4.19
CA CYS A 204 24.23 -15.96 2.74
C CYS A 204 24.12 -14.62 2.01
N ARG A 205 24.18 -13.49 2.74
CA ARG A 205 24.04 -12.12 2.20
C ARG A 205 22.75 -11.82 1.45
N TYR A 206 21.73 -12.69 1.53
CA TYR A 206 20.39 -12.37 1.04
C TYR A 206 19.88 -11.05 1.64
N SER A 207 19.14 -10.25 0.87
CA SER A 207 18.65 -8.94 1.33
C SER A 207 17.56 -9.07 2.39
N TRP A 208 17.72 -8.29 3.46
CA TRP A 208 16.79 -8.15 4.58
C TRP A 208 16.25 -6.71 4.64
N ASP A 209 16.17 -6.01 3.50
CA ASP A 209 15.75 -4.61 3.45
C ASP A 209 14.29 -4.37 3.88
N ASP A 210 13.46 -5.42 3.85
CA ASP A 210 12.06 -5.41 4.32
C ASP A 210 11.92 -5.73 5.82
N TYR A 211 13.02 -6.15 6.47
CA TYR A 211 13.00 -6.55 7.87
C TYR A 211 12.80 -5.33 8.78
N GLY A 212 11.77 -5.41 9.65
CA GLY A 212 11.35 -4.34 10.55
C GLY A 212 10.48 -3.25 9.92
N LYS A 213 10.24 -3.26 8.60
CA LYS A 213 9.36 -2.27 7.95
C LYS A 213 7.88 -2.62 8.16
N PRO A 214 7.03 -1.66 8.58
CA PRO A 214 5.58 -1.84 8.61
C PRO A 214 5.05 -2.10 7.19
N LEU A 215 3.89 -2.76 7.08
CA LEU A 215 3.28 -3.11 5.79
C LEU A 215 3.08 -1.89 4.87
N SER A 216 2.85 -0.70 5.45
CA SER A 216 2.74 0.58 4.76
C SER A 216 4.04 1.03 4.08
N GLU A 217 5.21 0.59 4.56
CA GLU A 217 6.54 1.00 4.07
C GLU A 217 7.22 -0.07 3.21
N ARG A 218 6.59 -1.24 3.01
CA ARG A 218 7.10 -2.33 2.16
C ARG A 218 6.86 -2.11 0.65
N GLY A 219 6.51 -0.89 0.25
CA GLY A 219 6.14 -0.56 -1.13
C GLY A 219 4.68 -0.86 -1.42
N PHE A 220 4.39 -1.54 -2.54
CA PHE A 220 3.04 -1.94 -2.92
C PHE A 220 2.76 -3.38 -2.49
N VAL A 221 1.56 -3.63 -1.97
CA VAL A 221 1.08 -4.98 -1.65
C VAL A 221 0.48 -5.59 -2.91
N ASN A 222 0.88 -6.80 -3.30
CA ASN A 222 0.23 -7.51 -4.40
C ASN A 222 -0.83 -8.48 -3.85
N LEU A 223 -2.06 -8.34 -4.32
CA LEU A 223 -3.21 -9.18 -4.00
C LEU A 223 -3.42 -10.33 -4.99
N SER A 224 -2.53 -10.52 -5.99
CA SER A 224 -2.54 -11.63 -6.97
C SER A 224 -1.96 -12.92 -6.41
#